data_AF-A0A949UB92-F1
#
_entry.id   AF-A0A949UB92-F1
#
_cell.length_a   1.000
_cell.length_b   1.000
_cell.length_c   1.000
_cell.angle_alpha   90.00
_cell.angle_beta   90.00
_cell.angle_gamma   90.00
#
_symmetry.space_group_name_H-M   'P 1'
#
loop_
_entity.id
_entity.type
_entity.pdbx_description
1 polymer ?
#
loop_
_entity_poly.entity_id
_entity_poly.type
_entity_poly.pdbx_seq_one_letter_code
_entity_poly.pdbx_strand_id
1 'polypeptide(L)' 'HAHEVCVEAVEGLFKAYGGGAVYTSSPFDRCLRDLLTINQHTMNSLKIYEVAGRILLGFDLRDPLF' A
#
# COMPACT_ATOMS: atom_id res chain seq x y z
N HIS A 1 -3.90 0.88 -6.22
CA HIS A 1 -4.27 -0.36 -6.92
C HIS A 1 -3.22 -1.43 -6.70
N ALA A 2 -2.03 -1.36 -7.31
CA ALA A 2 -1.02 -2.41 -7.11
C ALA A 2 -0.53 -2.55 -5.65
N HIS A 3 -0.28 -1.43 -4.97
CA HIS A 3 0.18 -1.47 -3.57
C HIS A 3 -0.89 -2.01 -2.61
N GLU A 4 -2.16 -1.63 -2.78
CA GLU A 4 -3.31 -2.13 -2.00
C GLU A 4 -3.42 -3.66 -2.14
N VAL A 5 -3.41 -4.17 -3.38
CA VAL A 5 -3.51 -5.61 -3.66
C VAL A 5 -2.34 -6.38 -3.04
N CYS A 6 -1.12 -5.83 -3.08
CA CYS A 6 0.04 -6.44 -2.43
C CYS A 6 -0.12 -6.50 -0.90
N VAL A 7 -0.63 -5.43 -0.27
CA VAL A 7 -0.90 -5.39 1.17
C VAL A 7 -1.94 -6.44 1.54
N GLU A 8 -3.07 -6.49 0.83
CA GLU A 8 -4.13 -7.48 1.06
C GLU A 8 -3.61 -8.92 0.90
N ALA A 9 -2.82 -9.18 -0.13
CA ALA A 9 -2.25 -10.50 -0.37
C ALA A 9 -1.30 -10.92 0.75
N VAL A 10 -0.39 -10.03 1.19
CA VAL A 10 0.57 -10.36 2.26
C VAL A 10 -0.11 -10.48 3.61
N GLU A 11 -1.09 -9.62 3.93
CA GLU A 11 -1.90 -9.79 5.14
C GLU A 11 -2.68 -11.10 5.13
N GLY A 12 -3.23 -11.50 3.99
CA GLY A 12 -3.91 -12.77 3.81
C GLY A 12 -2.98 -13.96 4.05
N LEU A 13 -1.78 -13.93 3.47
CA LEU A 13 -0.76 -14.97 3.68
C LEU A 13 -0.27 -15.02 5.13
N PHE A 14 -0.09 -13.86 5.77
CA PHE A 14 0.31 -13.77 7.17
C PHE A 14 -0.75 -14.42 8.09
N LYS A 15 -2.04 -14.14 7.83
CA LYS A 15 -3.17 -14.77 8.53
C LYS A 15 -3.25 -16.27 8.28
N ALA A 16 -3.06 -16.70 7.02
CA ALA A 16 -3.13 -18.11 6.63
C ALA A 16 -1.99 -18.94 7.22
N TYR A 17 -0.78 -18.38 7.30
CA TYR A 17 0.38 -19.05 7.90
C TYR A 17 0.31 -19.07 9.44
N GLY A 18 -0.47 -18.16 10.03
CA GLY A 18 -0.82 -18.17 11.45
C GLY A 18 0.40 -18.02 12.35
N GLY A 19 0.49 -18.83 13.40
CA GLY A 19 1.60 -18.79 14.35
C GLY A 19 2.98 -19.00 13.70
N GLY A 20 3.05 -19.71 12.57
CA GLY A 20 4.30 -19.88 11.82
C GLY A 20 4.89 -18.55 11.34
N ALA A 21 4.04 -17.58 10.98
CA ALA A 21 4.46 -16.26 10.51
C ALA A 21 5.19 -15.45 11.60
N VAL A 22 4.92 -15.78 12.87
CA VAL A 22 5.44 -15.07 14.04
C VAL A 22 6.57 -15.85 14.71
N TYR A 23 6.42 -17.16 14.85
CA TYR A 23 7.31 -17.99 15.67
C TYR A 23 8.36 -18.77 14.87
N THR A 24 8.31 -18.73 13.54
CA THR A 24 9.30 -19.38 12.67
C THR A 24 10.10 -18.33 11.90
N SER A 25 11.40 -18.57 11.72
CA SER A 25 12.23 -17.74 10.85
C SER A 25 11.72 -17.84 9.41
N SER A 26 11.16 -16.74 8.92
CA SER A 26 10.56 -16.65 7.60
C SER A 26 10.68 -15.21 7.08
N PRO A 27 10.56 -14.98 5.76
CA PRO A 27 10.58 -13.63 5.19
C PRO A 27 9.31 -12.81 5.50
N PHE A 28 8.25 -13.43 6.05
CA PHE A 28 6.92 -12.81 6.19
C PHE A 28 6.92 -11.54 7.06
N ASP A 29 7.63 -11.53 8.18
CA ASP A 29 7.74 -10.33 9.04
C ASP A 29 8.32 -9.13 8.26
N ARG A 30 9.40 -9.37 7.50
CA ARG A 30 10.04 -8.33 6.70
C ARG A 30 9.10 -7.84 5.61
N CYS A 31 8.51 -8.75 4.83
CA CYS A 31 7.59 -8.38 3.76
C CYS A 31 6.40 -7.57 4.28
N LEU A 32 5.82 -7.95 5.42
CA LEU A 32 4.72 -7.22 6.04
C LEU A 32 5.16 -5.79 6.43
N ARG A 33 6.30 -5.65 7.11
CA ARG A 33 6.81 -4.32 7.50
C ARG A 33 7.11 -3.44 6.29
N ASP A 34 7.74 -3.98 5.26
CA ASP A 34 8.10 -3.22 4.06
C ASP A 34 6.85 -2.73 3.33
N LEU A 35 5.84 -3.59 3.16
CA LEU A 35 4.58 -3.25 2.51
C LEU A 35 3.77 -2.23 3.30
N LEU A 36 3.64 -2.40 4.61
CA LEU A 36 2.95 -1.42 5.45
C LEU A 36 3.66 -0.06 5.40
N THR A 37 5.00 -0.04 5.36
CA THR A 37 5.78 1.20 5.29
C THR A 37 5.56 1.93 3.97
N ILE A 38 5.73 1.25 2.82
CA ILE A 38 5.54 1.89 1.52
C ILE A 38 4.08 2.31 1.30
N ASN A 39 3.12 1.60 1.89
CA ASN A 39 1.71 1.96 1.82
C ASN A 39 1.42 3.34 2.47
N GLN A 40 2.20 3.75 3.47
CA GLN A 40 2.06 5.08 4.09
C GLN A 40 2.74 6.21 3.29
N HIS A 41 3.42 5.90 2.18
CA HIS A 41 4.06 6.93 1.37
C HIS A 41 3.02 7.87 0.76
N THR A 42 3.26 9.19 0.77
CA THR A 42 2.31 10.21 0.30
C THR A 42 1.78 9.95 -1.12
N MET A 43 2.60 9.35 -1.98
CA MET A 43 2.23 8.95 -3.35
C MET A 43 1.12 7.89 -3.43
N ASN A 44 0.89 7.13 -2.35
CA ASN A 44 -0.16 6.14 -2.24
C ASN A 44 -1.42 6.68 -1.55
N SER A 45 -1.42 7.96 -1.15
CA SER A 45 -2.59 8.57 -0.50
C SER A 45 -3.76 8.73 -1.47
N LEU A 46 -4.97 8.73 -0.92
CA LEU A 46 -6.21 8.91 -1.70
C LEU A 46 -6.20 10.20 -2.55
N LYS A 47 -5.55 11.26 -2.03
CA LYS A 47 -5.39 12.56 -2.71
C LYS A 47 -4.74 12.41 -4.09
N ILE A 48 -3.82 11.44 -4.26
CA ILE A 48 -3.11 11.24 -5.51
C ILE A 48 -4.02 10.66 -6.59
N TYR A 49 -5.00 9.82 -6.24
CA TYR A 49 -6.00 9.35 -7.21
C TYR A 49 -6.91 10.49 -7.69
N GLU A 50 -7.27 11.42 -6.80
CA GLU A 50 -8.04 12.61 -7.18
C GLU A 50 -7.24 13.49 -8.14
N VAL A 51 -5.96 13.75 -7.84
CA VAL A 51 -5.06 14.51 -8.73
C VAL A 51 -4.96 13.81 -10.09
N ALA A 52 -4.73 12.50 -10.11
CA ALA A 52 -4.65 11.73 -11.35
C ALA A 52 -5.96 11.81 -12.17
N GLY A 53 -7.11 11.67 -11.52
CA GLY A 53 -8.43 11.81 -12.16
C GLY A 53 -8.65 13.20 -12.74
N ARG A 54 -8.23 14.26 -12.03
CA ARG A 54 -8.35 15.64 -12.50
C ARG A 54 -7.50 15.90 -13.73
N ILE A 55 -6.28 15.38 -13.78
CA ILE A 55 -5.42 15.43 -14.97
C ILE A 55 -6.11 14.73 -16.15
N LEU A 56 -6.59 13.50 -15.94
CA LEU A 56 -7.23 12.69 -16.99
C LEU A 56 -8.51 13.33 -17.54
N LEU A 57 -9.23 14.09 -16.72
CA LEU A 57 -10.47 14.77 -17.09
C LEU A 57 -10.28 16.23 -17.54
N GLY A 58 -9.04 16.74 -17.57
CA GLY A 58 -8.73 18.10 -18.02
C GLY A 58 -9.05 19.21 -17.01
N PHE A 59 -9.16 18.89 -15.72
CA PHE A 59 -9.37 19.89 -14.66
C PHE A 59 -8.04 20.50 -14.18
N ASP A 60 -8.07 21.78 -13.84
CA ASP A 60 -6.89 22.55 -13.41
C ASP A 60 -6.38 22.11 -12.03
N LEU A 61 -5.09 21.78 -11.89
CA LEU A 61 -4.49 21.23 -10.67
C LEU A 61 -4.52 22.25 -9.52
N ARG A 62 -5.25 21.95 -8.44
CA ARG A 62 -4.95 22.61 -7.14
C ARG A 62 -3.62 22.05 -6.63
N ASP A 63 -2.85 22.85 -5.89
CA ASP A 63 -1.51 22.50 -5.43
C ASP A 63 -1.47 21.04 -4.91
N PRO A 64 -0.77 20.13 -5.62
CA PRO A 64 -0.85 18.71 -5.33
C PRO A 64 -0.23 18.36 -3.96
N LEU A 65 0.59 19.25 -3.40
CA LEU A 65 1.33 19.00 -2.16
C LEU A 65 0.76 19.72 -0.94
N PHE A 66 -0.13 20.70 -1.12
CA PHE A 66 -0.78 21.45 -0.04
C PHE A 66 -2.28 21.62 -0.29
#